data_AF-A0A7Y0M086-F1
#
_entry.id   AF-A0A7Y0M086-F1
#
_cell.length_a   1.000
_cell.length_b   1.000
_cell.length_c   1.000
_cell.angle_alpha   90.00
_cell.angle_beta   90.00
_cell.angle_gamma   90.00
#
_symmetry.space_group_name_H-M   'P 1'
#
loop_
_entity.id
_entity.type
_entity.pdbx_description
1 polymer ?
#
loop_
_entity_poly.entity_id
_entity_poly.type
_entity_poly.pdbx_seq_one_letter_code
_entity_poly.pdbx_strand_id
1 'polypeptide(L)'
;MSSQQGPVPTSVDPSRARAGQAVTGAPGPTAGELVAAIARSEQQLGGAMEPLTDAQVAAPSALPGWTRGHVLAHLVGVGAALARQIEHALRDELVDLYDGGQPARDAAVDAGAGLPAREHVRAVRRTVERIDGVLGRLAPQDWVRRVRFRDADVRDVALAWWRECSIHAVDLELGVGSEDWSRALCDHLTVFLAERVPVGTRLVLDADDEAWVRELGSGRPTVVRGRRADLVAWLAGRELQGRVEAAEHGELPVLGPWPAGIPRPNEHPDAP
;
A
#
# COMPACT_ATOMS: atom_id res chain seq x y z
N MET A 1 -47.19 -44.39 16.82
CA MET A 1 -46.84 -43.21 17.65
C MET A 1 -45.43 -43.44 18.18
N SER A 2 -44.47 -42.63 17.70
CA SER A 2 -43.19 -42.28 18.33
C SER A 2 -42.29 -41.70 17.23
N SER A 3 -42.31 -40.38 17.13
CA SER A 3 -41.39 -39.59 16.32
C SER A 3 -40.08 -39.44 17.08
N GLN A 4 -38.96 -39.89 16.49
CA GLN A 4 -37.63 -39.59 16.98
C GLN A 4 -37.04 -38.45 16.15
N GLN A 5 -36.67 -37.37 16.84
CA GLN A 5 -35.92 -36.23 16.30
C GLN A 5 -34.44 -36.62 16.18
N GLY A 6 -33.92 -36.58 14.95
CA GLY A 6 -32.48 -36.67 14.67
C GLY A 6 -31.82 -35.28 14.71
N PRO A 7 -30.49 -35.20 14.92
CA PRO A 7 -29.82 -33.97 15.29
C PRO A 7 -29.65 -33.00 14.11
N VAL A 8 -29.69 -31.71 14.45
CA VAL A 8 -29.40 -30.55 13.59
C VAL A 8 -27.91 -30.54 13.24
N PRO A 9 -27.49 -30.43 11.96
CA PRO A 9 -26.10 -30.21 11.63
C PRO A 9 -25.74 -28.74 11.88
N THR A 10 -24.69 -28.60 12.68
CA THR A 10 -24.07 -27.40 13.20
C THR A 10 -23.44 -26.49 12.13
N SER A 11 -23.71 -25.19 12.30
CA SER A 11 -22.84 -24.03 12.07
C SER A 11 -21.66 -24.21 11.10
N VAL A 12 -21.75 -23.54 9.95
CA VAL A 12 -20.63 -23.34 9.03
C VAL A 12 -19.59 -22.45 9.71
N ASP A 13 -18.38 -22.98 9.83
CA ASP A 13 -17.16 -22.35 10.34
C ASP A 13 -16.76 -21.13 9.49
N PRO A 14 -16.58 -19.91 10.06
CA PRO A 14 -16.21 -18.72 9.29
C PRO A 14 -14.70 -18.62 8.99
N SER A 15 -13.89 -19.64 9.25
CA SER A 15 -12.46 -19.64 8.95
C SER A 15 -12.13 -19.99 7.48
N ARG A 16 -12.62 -19.20 6.52
CA ARG A 16 -11.99 -19.16 5.18
C ARG A 16 -10.75 -18.28 5.24
N ALA A 17 -9.68 -18.89 5.73
CA ALA A 17 -8.32 -18.42 5.51
C ALA A 17 -8.13 -18.20 4.00
N ARG A 18 -7.76 -16.97 3.60
CA ARG A 18 -7.20 -16.73 2.28
C ARG A 18 -6.00 -17.67 2.15
N ALA A 19 -5.98 -18.51 1.12
CA ALA A 19 -4.77 -19.22 0.71
C ALA A 19 -3.78 -18.17 0.15
N GLY A 20 -3.14 -17.44 1.06
CA GLY A 20 -2.05 -16.53 0.75
C GLY A 20 -0.82 -17.35 0.37
N GLN A 21 -0.19 -16.99 -0.74
CA GLN A 21 1.12 -17.52 -1.11
C GLN A 21 2.08 -17.28 0.06
N ALA A 22 2.78 -18.32 0.50
CA ALA A 22 3.66 -18.25 1.66
C ALA A 22 4.88 -17.41 1.32
N VAL A 23 4.90 -16.15 1.78
CA VAL A 23 6.13 -15.36 1.84
C VAL A 23 6.84 -15.72 3.14
N THR A 24 8.03 -16.31 3.07
CA THR A 24 8.89 -16.51 4.23
C THR A 24 9.55 -15.16 4.57
N GLY A 25 9.03 -14.47 5.58
CA GLY A 25 9.49 -13.13 5.96
C GLY A 25 9.60 -12.96 7.48
N ALA A 26 10.45 -12.02 7.88
CA ALA A 26 10.49 -11.53 9.26
C ALA A 26 9.11 -11.00 9.69
N PRO A 27 8.74 -11.09 10.97
CA PRO A 27 7.50 -10.49 11.46
C PRO A 27 7.46 -9.01 11.11
N GLY A 28 6.29 -8.52 10.67
CA GLY A 28 6.10 -7.11 10.36
C GLY A 28 6.35 -6.20 11.58
N PRO A 29 6.54 -4.88 11.38
CA PRO A 29 6.93 -3.97 12.45
C PRO A 29 5.91 -3.95 13.59
N THR A 30 6.34 -3.87 14.84
CA THR A 30 5.42 -3.60 15.96
C THR A 30 4.65 -2.29 15.73
N ALA A 31 3.57 -2.06 16.49
CA ALA A 31 2.80 -0.82 16.39
C ALA A 31 3.67 0.44 16.58
N GLY A 32 4.56 0.43 17.58
CA GLY A 32 5.48 1.55 17.82
C GLY A 32 6.49 1.77 16.70
N GLU A 33 7.06 0.68 16.15
CA GLU A 33 7.98 0.76 15.01
C GLU A 33 7.28 1.27 13.74
N LEU A 34 6.02 0.87 13.53
CA LEU A 34 5.21 1.34 12.40
C LEU A 34 4.92 2.84 12.52
N VAL A 35 4.47 3.32 13.68
CA VAL A 35 4.24 4.76 13.91
C VAL A 35 5.53 5.56 13.67
N ALA A 36 6.66 5.09 14.17
CA ALA A 36 7.95 5.75 13.93
C ALA A 36 8.37 5.72 12.45
N ALA A 37 8.04 4.67 11.71
CA ALA A 37 8.31 4.57 10.28
C ALA A 37 7.41 5.50 9.44
N ILE A 38 6.14 5.63 9.81
CA ILE A 38 5.20 6.59 9.23
C ILE A 38 5.74 8.01 9.41
N ALA A 39 6.07 8.40 10.66
CA ALA A 39 6.58 9.74 10.96
C ALA A 39 7.83 10.11 10.16
N ARG A 40 8.77 9.16 9.96
CA ARG A 40 9.95 9.37 9.10
C ARG A 40 9.56 9.60 7.63
N SER A 41 8.62 8.82 7.12
CA SER A 41 8.16 8.91 5.73
C SER A 41 7.42 10.24 5.48
N GLU A 42 6.65 10.70 6.46
CA GLU A 42 5.97 12.00 6.44
C GLU A 42 6.97 13.16 6.52
N GLN A 43 8.02 13.04 7.33
CA GLN A 43 9.10 14.03 7.39
C GLN A 43 9.84 14.15 6.04
N GLN A 44 10.14 13.02 5.40
CA GLN A 44 10.77 13.00 4.07
C GLN A 44 9.86 13.67 3.01
N LEU A 45 8.58 13.29 2.98
CA LEU A 45 7.58 13.92 2.11
C LEU A 45 7.47 15.43 2.37
N GLY A 46 7.39 15.81 3.64
CA GLY A 46 7.32 17.20 4.09
C GLY A 46 8.52 18.06 3.64
N GLY A 47 9.73 17.52 3.74
CA GLY A 47 10.95 18.16 3.27
C GLY A 47 11.00 18.30 1.75
N ALA A 48 10.61 17.27 1.01
CA ALA A 48 10.58 17.28 -0.46
C ALA A 48 9.65 18.36 -1.03
N MET A 49 8.56 18.68 -0.31
CA MET A 49 7.59 19.70 -0.72
C MET A 49 7.95 21.12 -0.28
N GLU A 50 8.97 21.34 0.57
CA GLU A 50 9.32 22.67 1.08
C GLU A 50 9.67 23.68 -0.03
N PRO A 51 10.46 23.33 -1.07
CA PRO A 51 10.75 24.23 -2.18
C PRO A 51 9.71 24.18 -3.32
N LEU A 52 8.54 23.55 -3.11
CA LEU A 52 7.57 23.29 -4.17
C LEU A 52 7.02 24.59 -4.78
N THR A 53 7.09 24.69 -6.11
CA THR A 53 6.58 25.81 -6.90
C THR A 53 5.34 25.41 -7.70
N ASP A 54 4.51 26.40 -8.10
CA ASP A 54 3.33 26.16 -8.94
C ASP A 54 3.71 25.52 -10.29
N ALA A 55 4.88 25.86 -10.85
CA ALA A 55 5.39 25.26 -12.07
C ALA A 55 5.69 23.76 -11.88
N GLN A 56 6.25 23.36 -10.74
CA GLN A 56 6.49 21.94 -10.42
C GLN A 56 5.17 21.19 -10.20
N VAL A 57 4.18 21.81 -9.54
CA VAL A 57 2.84 21.22 -9.37
C VAL A 57 2.22 20.83 -10.72
N ALA A 58 2.34 21.71 -11.72
CA ALA A 58 1.83 21.48 -13.07
C ALA A 58 2.67 20.49 -13.91
N ALA A 59 3.92 20.23 -13.52
CA ALA A 59 4.80 19.34 -14.25
C ALA A 59 4.43 17.85 -14.02
N PRO A 60 4.73 16.96 -15.00
CA PRO A 60 4.47 15.52 -14.89
C PRO A 60 5.13 14.90 -13.65
N SER A 61 4.45 13.96 -13.01
CA SER A 61 5.04 13.07 -11.99
C SER A 61 5.57 11.79 -12.65
N ALA A 62 6.13 10.87 -11.86
CA ALA A 62 6.52 9.55 -12.36
C ALA A 62 5.32 8.65 -12.74
N LEU A 63 4.10 9.04 -12.37
CA LEU A 63 2.90 8.29 -12.70
C LEU A 63 2.35 8.73 -14.07
N PRO A 64 2.14 7.79 -15.02
CA PRO A 64 1.64 8.12 -16.35
C PRO A 64 0.34 8.93 -16.31
N GLY A 65 0.36 10.09 -16.96
CA GLY A 65 -0.80 10.97 -17.09
C GLY A 65 -1.10 11.84 -15.86
N TRP A 66 -0.32 11.74 -14.78
CA TRP A 66 -0.50 12.56 -13.58
C TRP A 66 0.54 13.66 -13.50
N THR A 67 0.11 14.84 -13.05
CA THR A 67 1.04 15.88 -12.59
C THR A 67 1.42 15.64 -11.13
N ARG A 68 2.44 16.33 -10.62
CA ARG A 68 2.75 16.34 -9.18
C ARG A 68 1.54 16.82 -8.36
N GLY A 69 0.76 17.77 -8.89
CA GLY A 69 -0.50 18.21 -8.30
C GLY A 69 -1.54 17.09 -8.12
N HIS A 70 -1.68 16.18 -9.10
CA HIS A 70 -2.57 15.01 -8.96
C HIS A 70 -2.10 14.08 -7.84
N VAL A 71 -0.78 13.83 -7.73
CA VAL A 71 -0.22 13.01 -6.65
C VAL A 71 -0.48 13.64 -5.28
N LEU A 72 -0.30 14.95 -5.15
CA LEU A 72 -0.55 15.69 -3.91
C LEU A 72 -2.05 15.72 -3.55
N ALA A 73 -2.93 15.92 -4.53
CA ALA A 73 -4.37 15.85 -4.32
C ALA A 73 -4.82 14.45 -3.89
N HIS A 74 -4.25 13.40 -4.50
CA HIS A 74 -4.46 12.01 -4.08
C HIS A 74 -4.00 11.78 -2.64
N LEU A 75 -2.79 12.18 -2.28
CA LEU A 75 -2.27 12.04 -0.91
C LEU A 75 -3.19 12.68 0.14
N VAL A 76 -3.69 13.89 -0.15
CA VAL A 76 -4.67 14.56 0.70
C VAL A 76 -5.96 13.74 0.84
N GLY A 77 -6.51 13.29 -0.29
CA GLY A 77 -7.75 12.52 -0.32
C GLY A 77 -7.65 11.16 0.38
N VAL A 78 -6.63 10.37 0.05
CA VAL A 78 -6.42 9.05 0.65
C VAL A 78 -6.09 9.17 2.13
N GLY A 79 -5.24 10.12 2.54
CA GLY A 79 -4.93 10.32 3.95
C GLY A 79 -6.16 10.75 4.77
N ALA A 80 -7.00 11.63 4.23
CA ALA A 80 -8.27 11.98 4.87
C ALA A 80 -9.22 10.77 5.01
N ALA A 81 -9.29 9.93 3.98
CA ALA A 81 -10.09 8.71 3.99
C ALA A 81 -9.58 7.67 4.99
N LEU A 82 -8.26 7.46 5.06
CA LEU A 82 -7.63 6.53 6.01
C LEU A 82 -7.78 7.03 7.46
N ALA A 83 -7.57 8.32 7.73
CA ALA A 83 -7.83 8.88 9.05
C ALA A 83 -9.29 8.68 9.48
N ARG A 84 -10.24 8.87 8.55
CA ARG A 84 -11.67 8.59 8.79
C ARG A 84 -11.93 7.13 9.13
N GLN A 85 -11.26 6.16 8.49
CA GLN A 85 -11.41 4.74 8.85
C GLN A 85 -11.04 4.50 10.32
N ILE A 86 -9.92 5.08 10.78
CA ILE A 86 -9.46 4.93 12.17
C ILE A 86 -10.43 5.59 13.15
N GLU A 87 -10.91 6.79 12.84
CA GLU A 87 -11.86 7.54 13.68
C GLU A 87 -13.22 6.84 13.84
N HIS A 88 -13.70 6.14 12.81
CA HIS A 88 -14.92 5.34 12.89
C HIS A 88 -14.68 3.99 13.58
N ALA A 89 -13.56 3.33 13.31
CA ALA A 89 -13.20 2.08 14.00
C ALA A 89 -13.10 2.28 15.52
N LEU A 90 -12.57 3.40 16.00
CA LEU A 90 -12.53 3.74 17.43
C LEU A 90 -13.92 3.88 18.08
N ARG A 91 -14.98 4.02 17.27
CA ARG A 91 -16.39 4.05 17.70
C ARG A 91 -17.14 2.77 17.31
N ASP A 92 -16.43 1.73 16.87
CA ASP A 92 -16.99 0.47 16.37
C ASP A 92 -17.93 0.63 15.17
N GLU A 93 -17.68 1.66 14.34
CA GLU A 93 -18.44 1.95 13.13
C GLU A 93 -17.65 1.57 11.87
N LEU A 94 -18.35 1.02 10.88
CA LEU A 94 -17.80 0.70 9.57
C LEU A 94 -18.35 1.66 8.52
N VAL A 95 -17.45 2.33 7.80
CA VAL A 95 -17.79 3.31 6.76
C VAL A 95 -17.01 3.05 5.49
N ASP A 96 -17.63 3.28 4.33
CA ASP A 96 -16.96 3.11 3.04
C ASP A 96 -15.74 4.05 2.94
N LEU A 97 -14.69 3.66 2.21
CA LEU A 97 -13.46 4.46 2.15
C LEU A 97 -13.71 5.84 1.54
N TYR A 98 -14.46 5.89 0.44
CA TYR A 98 -14.85 7.11 -0.25
C TYR A 98 -16.37 7.17 -0.36
N ASP A 99 -16.95 8.27 0.09
CA ASP A 99 -18.35 8.57 -0.17
C ASP A 99 -18.53 8.77 -1.68
N GLY A 100 -19.44 8.03 -2.32
CA GLY A 100 -19.57 8.01 -3.78
C GLY A 100 -18.56 7.12 -4.51
N GLY A 101 -17.72 6.36 -3.78
CA GLY A 101 -16.83 5.35 -4.34
C GLY A 101 -15.69 5.91 -5.20
N GLN A 102 -15.14 5.06 -6.06
CA GLN A 102 -14.00 5.39 -6.93
C GLN A 102 -14.26 6.63 -7.82
N PRO A 103 -15.43 6.80 -8.47
CA PRO A 103 -15.67 7.96 -9.32
C PRO A 103 -15.60 9.30 -8.57
N ALA A 104 -16.10 9.35 -7.33
CA ALA A 104 -16.04 10.54 -6.50
C ALA A 104 -14.60 10.86 -6.08
N ARG A 105 -13.81 9.83 -5.77
CA ARG A 105 -12.38 9.96 -5.49
C ARG A 105 -11.62 10.51 -6.70
N ASP A 106 -11.86 9.97 -7.90
CA ASP A 106 -11.15 10.38 -9.11
C ASP A 106 -11.48 11.84 -9.47
N ALA A 107 -12.77 12.21 -9.43
CA ALA A 107 -13.21 13.59 -9.64
C ALA A 107 -12.61 14.58 -8.62
N ALA A 108 -12.48 14.17 -7.35
CA ALA A 108 -11.86 15.01 -6.32
C ALA A 108 -10.35 15.22 -6.57
N VAL A 109 -9.64 14.21 -7.05
CA VAL A 109 -8.23 14.33 -7.42
C VAL A 109 -8.06 15.27 -8.61
N ASP A 110 -8.86 15.11 -9.66
CA ASP A 110 -8.79 15.96 -10.85
C ASP A 110 -9.10 17.43 -10.51
N ALA A 111 -10.13 17.66 -9.70
CA ALA A 111 -10.50 19.00 -9.25
C ALA A 111 -9.43 19.65 -8.35
N GLY A 112 -8.72 18.84 -7.55
CA GLY A 112 -7.68 19.31 -6.64
C GLY A 112 -6.30 19.47 -7.25
N ALA A 113 -6.04 18.87 -8.42
CA ALA A 113 -4.69 18.77 -8.99
C ALA A 113 -4.09 20.12 -9.44
N GLY A 114 -4.94 21.12 -9.71
CA GLY A 114 -4.53 22.45 -10.16
C GLY A 114 -4.38 23.48 -9.04
N LEU A 115 -4.47 23.07 -7.76
CA LEU A 115 -4.32 24.01 -6.65
C LEU A 115 -2.90 24.60 -6.60
N PRO A 116 -2.72 25.84 -6.10
CA PRO A 116 -1.39 26.40 -5.89
C PRO A 116 -0.53 25.52 -4.97
N ALA A 117 0.78 25.49 -5.18
CA ALA A 117 1.75 24.72 -4.41
C ALA A 117 1.61 24.94 -2.89
N ARG A 118 1.46 26.20 -2.47
CA ARG A 118 1.22 26.57 -1.07
C ARG A 118 -0.04 25.92 -0.47
N GLU A 119 -1.06 25.68 -1.29
CA GLU A 119 -2.30 25.04 -0.85
C GLU A 119 -2.14 23.54 -0.74
N HIS A 120 -1.46 22.90 -1.69
CA HIS A 120 -1.05 21.50 -1.56
C HIS A 120 -0.20 21.26 -0.32
N VAL A 121 0.86 22.05 -0.09
CA VAL A 121 1.73 21.91 1.08
C VAL A 121 0.92 22.02 2.37
N ARG A 122 0.05 23.03 2.48
CA ARG A 122 -0.82 23.19 3.65
C ARG A 122 -1.81 22.03 3.82
N ALA A 123 -2.38 21.53 2.74
CA ALA A 123 -3.35 20.44 2.79
C ALA A 123 -2.67 19.13 3.22
N VAL A 124 -1.52 18.78 2.63
CA VAL A 124 -0.77 17.58 3.01
C VAL A 124 -0.33 17.65 4.48
N ARG A 125 0.19 18.80 4.95
CA ARG A 125 0.55 18.98 6.37
C ARG A 125 -0.63 18.74 7.31
N ARG A 126 -1.81 19.29 7.01
CA ARG A 126 -3.03 19.03 7.81
C ARG A 126 -3.44 17.56 7.79
N THR A 127 -3.27 16.89 6.65
CA THR A 127 -3.57 15.45 6.54
C THR A 127 -2.62 14.63 7.40
N VAL A 128 -1.32 14.92 7.37
CA VAL A 128 -0.30 14.31 8.26
C VAL A 128 -0.65 14.56 9.73
N GLU A 129 -0.90 15.81 10.12
CA GLU A 129 -1.28 16.16 11.50
C GLU A 129 -2.53 15.40 11.98
N ARG A 130 -3.51 15.19 11.08
CA ARG A 130 -4.71 14.41 11.40
C ARG A 130 -4.39 12.93 11.57
N ILE A 131 -3.57 12.34 10.68
CA ILE A 131 -3.13 10.95 10.81
C ILE A 131 -2.37 10.75 12.13
N ASP A 132 -1.38 11.58 12.41
CA ASP A 132 -0.62 11.54 13.66
C ASP A 132 -1.54 11.66 14.88
N GLY A 133 -2.49 12.60 14.81
CA GLY A 133 -3.46 12.81 15.86
C GLY A 133 -4.38 11.60 16.10
N VAL A 134 -4.73 10.81 15.09
CA VAL A 134 -5.55 9.59 15.27
C VAL A 134 -4.69 8.42 15.74
N LEU A 135 -3.48 8.24 15.19
CA LEU A 135 -2.55 7.18 15.58
C LEU A 135 -2.08 7.34 17.03
N GLY A 136 -1.81 8.57 17.46
CA GLY A 136 -1.38 8.88 18.83
C GLY A 136 -2.43 8.60 19.91
N ARG A 137 -3.70 8.38 19.53
CA ARG A 137 -4.79 8.02 20.47
C ARG A 137 -5.02 6.51 20.58
N LEU A 138 -4.40 5.69 19.73
CA LEU A 138 -4.64 4.25 19.71
C LEU A 138 -4.05 3.57 20.95
N ALA A 139 -4.90 2.86 21.69
CA ALA A 139 -4.46 1.89 22.68
C ALA A 139 -4.09 0.55 21.99
N PRO A 140 -3.36 -0.36 22.67
CA PRO A 140 -2.92 -1.62 22.07
C PRO A 140 -4.05 -2.46 21.45
N GLN A 141 -5.23 -2.48 22.06
CA GLN A 141 -6.40 -3.20 21.55
C GLN A 141 -7.05 -2.55 20.32
N ASP A 142 -6.81 -1.27 20.06
CA ASP A 142 -7.47 -0.55 18.97
C ASP A 142 -6.89 -0.93 17.61
N TRP A 143 -5.64 -1.42 17.57
CA TRP A 143 -4.95 -1.83 16.34
C TRP A 143 -5.62 -2.97 15.59
N VAL A 144 -6.38 -3.82 16.29
CA VAL A 144 -7.09 -4.97 15.71
C VAL A 144 -8.58 -4.68 15.46
N ARG A 145 -9.03 -3.44 15.67
CA ARG A 145 -10.42 -3.06 15.37
C ARG A 145 -10.67 -3.09 13.87
N ARG A 146 -11.84 -3.59 13.49
CA ARG A 146 -12.22 -3.76 12.09
C ARG A 146 -12.47 -2.42 11.41
N VAL A 147 -12.10 -2.36 10.14
CA VAL A 147 -12.42 -1.28 9.21
C VAL A 147 -13.09 -1.86 7.97
N ARG A 148 -13.83 -1.04 7.22
CA ARG A 148 -14.41 -1.50 5.95
C ARG A 148 -13.38 -1.53 4.83
N PHE A 149 -12.39 -0.64 4.89
CA PHE A 149 -11.29 -0.64 3.93
C PHE A 149 -10.64 -2.03 3.85
N ARG A 150 -10.76 -2.67 2.69
CA ARG A 150 -10.25 -4.03 2.42
C ARG A 150 -10.75 -5.13 3.38
N ASP A 151 -11.83 -4.90 4.10
CA ASP A 151 -12.32 -5.78 5.19
C ASP A 151 -11.21 -6.16 6.18
N ALA A 152 -10.46 -5.15 6.61
CA ALA A 152 -9.20 -5.28 7.34
C ALA A 152 -9.30 -4.69 8.77
N ASP A 153 -8.17 -4.37 9.38
CA ASP A 153 -8.09 -3.71 10.68
C ASP A 153 -7.39 -2.33 10.64
N VAL A 154 -7.35 -1.64 11.78
CA VAL A 154 -6.67 -0.34 11.93
C VAL A 154 -5.18 -0.41 11.60
N ARG A 155 -4.51 -1.54 11.91
CA ARG A 155 -3.11 -1.74 11.57
C ARG A 155 -2.89 -1.76 10.05
N ASP A 156 -3.78 -2.39 9.30
CA ASP A 156 -3.72 -2.38 7.84
C ASP A 156 -3.94 -1.00 7.23
N VAL A 157 -4.76 -0.14 7.87
CA VAL A 157 -4.92 1.28 7.49
C VAL A 157 -3.62 2.05 7.71
N ALA A 158 -2.95 1.87 8.84
CA ALA A 158 -1.66 2.52 9.12
C ALA A 158 -0.56 2.03 8.16
N LEU A 159 -0.50 0.73 7.87
CA LEU A 159 0.39 0.18 6.85
C LEU A 159 0.07 0.73 5.46
N ALA A 160 -1.19 1.02 5.14
CA ALA A 160 -1.57 1.68 3.90
C ALA A 160 -1.01 3.08 3.83
N TRP A 161 -1.22 3.90 4.86
CA TRP A 161 -0.67 5.25 4.89
C TRP A 161 0.86 5.28 4.78
N TRP A 162 1.56 4.35 5.45
CA TRP A 162 3.00 4.22 5.30
C TRP A 162 3.43 4.00 3.85
N ARG A 163 2.71 3.14 3.10
CA ARG A 163 2.96 2.94 1.67
C ARG A 163 2.67 4.19 0.86
N GLU A 164 1.52 4.84 1.08
CA GLU A 164 1.12 6.04 0.35
C GLU A 164 2.18 7.14 0.47
N CYS A 165 2.62 7.47 1.69
CA CYS A 165 3.67 8.48 1.91
C CYS A 165 5.00 8.08 1.24
N SER A 166 5.46 6.86 1.46
CA SER A 166 6.80 6.45 1.04
C SER A 166 6.92 6.28 -0.48
N ILE A 167 5.89 5.72 -1.12
CA ILE A 167 5.90 5.51 -2.58
C ILE A 167 5.66 6.85 -3.29
N HIS A 168 4.70 7.64 -2.82
CA HIS A 168 4.38 8.89 -3.52
C HIS A 168 5.40 10.01 -3.27
N ALA A 169 6.21 9.95 -2.23
CA ALA A 169 7.40 10.80 -2.13
C ALA A 169 8.37 10.58 -3.31
N VAL A 170 8.53 9.32 -3.75
CA VAL A 170 9.32 8.97 -4.94
C VAL A 170 8.59 9.40 -6.22
N ASP A 171 7.28 9.11 -6.32
CA ASP A 171 6.50 9.44 -7.52
C ASP A 171 6.46 10.95 -7.81
N LEU A 172 6.68 11.80 -6.79
CA LEU A 172 6.77 13.25 -6.95
C LEU A 172 8.05 13.70 -7.66
N GLU A 173 9.12 12.90 -7.71
CA GLU A 173 10.41 13.27 -8.31
C GLU A 173 10.93 14.64 -7.82
N LEU A 174 10.88 14.85 -6.50
CA LEU A 174 11.35 16.06 -5.82
C LEU A 174 12.60 15.79 -4.97
N GLY A 175 13.48 14.93 -5.48
CA GLY A 175 14.75 14.59 -4.83
C GLY A 175 14.67 13.51 -3.75
N VAL A 176 13.55 12.78 -3.67
CA VAL A 176 13.42 11.56 -2.85
C VAL A 176 13.36 10.38 -3.81
N GLY A 177 14.21 9.38 -3.59
CA GLY A 177 14.30 8.19 -4.43
C GLY A 177 13.98 6.90 -3.67
N SER A 178 13.81 5.79 -4.38
CA SER A 178 13.55 4.49 -3.76
C SER A 178 14.73 3.97 -2.92
N GLU A 179 15.94 4.48 -3.16
CA GLU A 179 17.13 4.25 -2.32
C GLU A 179 16.98 4.78 -0.90
N ASP A 180 16.07 5.73 -0.67
CA ASP A 180 15.74 6.25 0.66
C ASP A 180 14.78 5.33 1.42
N TRP A 181 14.25 4.27 0.79
CA TRP A 181 13.36 3.31 1.45
C TRP A 181 14.12 2.50 2.50
N SER A 182 13.59 2.55 3.73
CA SER A 182 14.12 1.73 4.82
C SER A 182 14.01 0.23 4.52
N ARG A 183 14.91 -0.59 5.07
CA ARG A 183 14.82 -2.06 4.97
C ARG A 183 13.44 -2.59 5.40
N ALA A 184 12.87 -2.04 6.48
CA ALA A 184 11.55 -2.43 6.96
C ALA A 184 10.44 -2.15 5.93
N LEU A 185 10.50 -1.01 5.24
CA LEU A 185 9.57 -0.71 4.16
C LEU A 185 9.77 -1.68 2.98
N CYS A 186 11.01 -1.96 2.61
CA CYS A 186 11.32 -2.92 1.55
C CYS A 186 10.77 -4.31 1.87
N ASP A 187 10.92 -4.81 3.11
CA ASP A 187 10.30 -6.08 3.53
C ASP A 187 8.78 -6.01 3.43
N HIS A 188 8.16 -4.95 3.96
CA HIS A 188 6.71 -4.77 3.93
C HIS A 188 6.15 -4.74 2.49
N LEU A 189 6.77 -3.94 1.62
CA LEU A 189 6.37 -3.82 0.21
C LEU A 189 6.57 -5.13 -0.54
N THR A 190 7.63 -5.89 -0.24
CA THR A 190 7.87 -7.20 -0.86
C THR A 190 6.72 -8.16 -0.58
N VAL A 191 6.23 -8.23 0.66
CA VAL A 191 5.05 -9.05 1.01
C VAL A 191 3.79 -8.51 0.34
N PHE A 192 3.56 -7.20 0.46
CA PHE A 192 2.34 -6.55 -0.06
C PHE A 192 2.20 -6.68 -1.59
N LEU A 193 3.32 -6.63 -2.32
CA LEU A 193 3.36 -6.69 -3.78
C LEU A 193 3.49 -8.11 -4.32
N ALA A 194 3.50 -9.15 -3.46
CA ALA A 194 3.57 -10.54 -3.87
C ALA A 194 2.43 -10.94 -4.83
N GLU A 195 1.24 -10.33 -4.69
CA GLU A 195 0.10 -10.56 -5.60
C GLU A 195 0.36 -10.13 -7.06
N ARG A 196 1.41 -9.33 -7.30
CA ARG A 196 1.83 -8.95 -8.65
C ARG A 196 2.65 -10.03 -9.35
N VAL A 197 3.08 -11.07 -8.65
CA VAL A 197 3.86 -12.15 -9.26
C VAL A 197 2.95 -12.95 -10.20
N PRO A 198 3.32 -13.14 -11.48
CA PRO A 198 2.52 -13.91 -12.41
C PRO A 198 2.25 -15.34 -11.93
N VAL A 199 1.05 -15.84 -12.22
CA VAL A 199 0.68 -17.23 -11.92
C VAL A 199 1.64 -18.18 -12.63
N GLY A 200 2.19 -19.15 -11.89
CA GLY A 200 3.16 -20.11 -12.42
C GLY A 200 4.62 -19.64 -12.39
N THR A 201 4.90 -18.45 -11.86
CA THR A 201 6.25 -17.94 -11.60
C THR A 201 6.55 -18.00 -10.11
N ARG A 202 7.70 -18.57 -9.75
CA ARG A 202 8.33 -18.40 -8.44
C ARG A 202 9.47 -17.42 -8.58
N LEU A 203 9.25 -16.19 -8.15
CA LEU A 203 10.22 -15.12 -8.23
C LEU A 203 11.17 -15.20 -7.04
N VAL A 204 12.48 -15.26 -7.29
CA VAL A 204 13.53 -15.25 -6.27
C VAL A 204 14.26 -13.91 -6.38
N LEU A 205 13.98 -12.99 -5.46
CA LEU A 205 14.67 -11.71 -5.35
C LEU A 205 15.96 -11.94 -4.58
N ASP A 206 17.11 -11.66 -5.19
CA ASP A 206 18.44 -11.93 -4.66
C ASP A 206 19.24 -10.63 -4.63
N ALA A 207 19.34 -10.00 -3.45
CA ALA A 207 20.04 -8.74 -3.31
C ALA A 207 21.56 -8.92 -3.45
N ASP A 208 22.22 -8.03 -4.20
CA ASP A 208 23.67 -8.05 -4.38
C ASP A 208 24.45 -7.14 -3.41
N ASP A 209 23.74 -6.27 -2.69
CA ASP A 209 24.31 -5.31 -1.73
C ASP A 209 24.22 -5.77 -0.26
N GLU A 210 23.47 -6.83 0.01
CA GLU A 210 23.37 -7.46 1.33
C GLU A 210 22.91 -8.92 1.25
N ALA A 211 23.03 -9.66 2.37
CA ALA A 211 22.46 -10.99 2.48
C ALA A 211 20.92 -10.94 2.65
N TRP A 212 20.21 -10.64 1.57
CA TRP A 212 18.75 -10.61 1.52
C TRP A 212 18.24 -11.37 0.31
N VAL A 213 17.45 -12.41 0.57
CA VAL A 213 16.77 -13.20 -0.45
C VAL A 213 15.29 -13.35 -0.08
N ARG A 214 14.39 -13.22 -1.05
CA ARG A 214 12.94 -13.44 -0.87
C ARG A 214 12.37 -14.26 -2.02
N GLU A 215 11.53 -15.23 -1.68
CA GLU A 215 10.76 -15.98 -2.66
C GLU A 215 9.30 -15.54 -2.63
N LEU A 216 8.74 -15.28 -3.82
CA LEU A 216 7.35 -14.87 -4.01
C LEU A 216 6.70 -15.74 -5.08
N GLY A 217 5.41 -16.00 -4.97
CA GLY A 217 4.69 -16.82 -5.94
C GLY A 217 5.05 -18.30 -5.88
N SER A 218 4.59 -19.04 -6.89
CA SER A 218 4.82 -20.47 -7.03
C SER A 218 4.92 -20.86 -8.49
N GLY A 219 5.76 -21.85 -8.79
CA GLY A 219 6.00 -22.35 -10.13
C GLY A 219 7.47 -22.28 -10.54
N ARG A 220 7.75 -21.93 -11.80
CA ARG A 220 9.11 -21.95 -12.35
C ARG A 220 9.96 -20.88 -11.64
N PRO A 221 11.13 -21.26 -11.07
CA PRO A 221 12.03 -20.28 -10.45
C PRO A 221 12.53 -19.27 -11.49
N THR A 222 12.52 -17.99 -11.12
CA THR A 222 13.14 -16.90 -11.88
C THR A 222 13.90 -16.04 -10.89
N VAL A 223 15.23 -16.07 -10.96
CA VAL A 223 16.09 -15.30 -10.05
C VAL A 223 16.29 -13.91 -10.63
N VAL A 224 15.99 -12.89 -9.83
CA VAL A 224 16.17 -11.49 -10.18
C VAL A 224 17.12 -10.85 -9.18
N ARG A 225 18.18 -10.22 -9.70
CA ARG A 225 19.28 -9.62 -8.93
C ARG A 225 19.33 -8.11 -9.09
N GLY A 226 19.81 -7.45 -8.05
CA GLY A 226 20.03 -6.01 -7.96
C GLY A 226 20.07 -5.59 -6.49
N ARG A 227 20.25 -4.30 -6.22
CA ARG A 227 20.16 -3.82 -4.84
C ARG A 227 18.75 -4.04 -4.31
N ARG A 228 18.61 -4.30 -3.01
CA ARG A 228 17.28 -4.52 -2.40
C ARG A 228 16.25 -3.44 -2.73
N ALA A 229 16.64 -2.17 -2.63
CA ALA A 229 15.75 -1.05 -2.93
C ALA A 229 15.27 -1.07 -4.39
N ASP A 230 16.18 -1.34 -5.33
CA ASP A 230 15.86 -1.42 -6.76
C ASP A 230 14.97 -2.64 -7.08
N LEU A 231 15.21 -3.79 -6.44
CA LEU A 231 14.35 -4.98 -6.57
C LEU A 231 12.91 -4.70 -6.14
N VAL A 232 12.73 -3.98 -5.03
CA VAL A 232 11.40 -3.62 -4.52
C VAL A 232 10.77 -2.49 -5.33
N ALA A 233 11.56 -1.53 -5.82
CA ALA A 233 11.08 -0.48 -6.72
C ALA A 233 10.58 -1.07 -8.05
N TRP A 234 11.30 -2.04 -8.60
CA TRP A 234 10.87 -2.82 -9.76
C TRP A 234 9.55 -3.55 -9.48
N LEU A 235 9.42 -4.23 -8.33
CA LEU A 235 8.15 -4.85 -7.92
C LEU A 235 7.00 -3.84 -7.82
N ALA A 236 7.28 -2.61 -7.37
CA ALA A 236 6.31 -1.53 -7.31
C ALA A 236 5.99 -0.92 -8.69
N GLY A 237 6.73 -1.30 -9.74
CA GLY A 237 6.62 -0.74 -11.09
C GLY A 237 7.10 0.71 -11.16
N ARG A 238 8.12 1.08 -10.37
CA ARG A 238 8.73 2.41 -10.36
C ARG A 238 10.05 2.41 -11.11
N GLU A 239 10.50 3.60 -11.50
CA GLU A 239 11.80 3.79 -12.11
C GLU A 239 12.91 3.34 -11.17
N LEU A 240 13.93 2.70 -11.75
CA LEU A 240 15.06 2.14 -11.03
C LEU A 240 16.19 3.16 -11.01
N GLN A 241 16.81 3.36 -9.86
CA GLN A 241 18.06 4.13 -9.81
C GLN A 241 19.27 3.26 -10.18
N GLY A 242 19.21 1.98 -9.82
CA GLY A 242 20.20 0.97 -10.16
C GLY A 242 19.74 -0.01 -11.22
N ARG A 243 20.49 -1.11 -11.34
CA ARG A 243 20.26 -2.18 -12.30
C ARG A 243 19.51 -3.33 -11.62
N VAL A 244 18.48 -3.83 -12.29
CA VAL A 244 17.76 -5.06 -11.91
C VAL A 244 17.75 -6.00 -13.10
N GLU A 245 18.18 -7.25 -12.91
CA GLU A 245 18.39 -8.21 -14.00
C GLU A 245 17.95 -9.62 -13.62
N ALA A 246 17.43 -10.36 -14.60
CA ALA A 246 17.25 -11.80 -14.45
C ALA A 246 18.62 -12.51 -14.54
N ALA A 247 18.91 -13.41 -13.60
CA ALA A 247 20.20 -14.10 -13.55
C ALA A 247 20.45 -15.02 -14.76
N GLU A 248 19.40 -15.59 -15.33
CA GLU A 248 19.46 -16.36 -16.57
C GLU A 248 19.23 -15.42 -17.77
N HIS A 249 20.24 -14.60 -18.13
CA HIS A 249 20.29 -13.67 -19.28
C HIS A 249 18.97 -13.60 -20.08
N GLY A 250 18.02 -12.82 -19.57
CA GLY A 250 16.64 -12.78 -20.05
C GLY A 250 15.91 -11.54 -19.58
N GLU A 251 14.75 -11.27 -20.19
CA GLU A 251 13.90 -10.14 -19.79
C GLU A 251 13.30 -10.36 -18.41
N LEU A 252 13.12 -9.27 -17.65
CA LEU A 252 12.39 -9.32 -16.39
C LEU A 252 10.93 -9.74 -16.65
N PRO A 253 10.34 -10.59 -15.78
CA PRO A 253 8.96 -10.99 -15.96
C PRO A 253 8.04 -9.78 -15.87
N VAL A 254 7.04 -9.72 -16.75
CA VAL A 254 5.99 -8.70 -16.70
C VAL A 254 5.13 -8.95 -15.47
N LEU A 255 5.12 -7.98 -14.55
CA LEU A 255 4.36 -8.06 -13.31
C LEU A 255 2.86 -7.81 -13.56
N GLY A 256 2.02 -8.42 -12.72
CA GLY A 256 0.59 -8.16 -12.67
C GLY A 256 0.23 -6.75 -12.19
N PRO A 257 -1.07 -6.39 -12.23
CA PRO A 257 -1.54 -5.07 -11.82
C PRO A 257 -1.30 -4.81 -10.33
N TRP A 258 -1.28 -3.54 -9.92
CA TRP A 258 -1.12 -3.17 -8.51
C TRP A 258 -2.28 -3.72 -7.65
N PRO A 259 -2.03 -4.21 -6.43
CA PRO A 259 -3.07 -4.85 -5.60
C PRO A 259 -4.25 -3.92 -5.34
N ALA A 260 -5.45 -4.29 -5.80
CA ALA A 260 -6.62 -3.43 -5.71
C ALA A 260 -6.99 -3.05 -4.26
N GLY A 261 -7.46 -1.81 -4.06
CA GLY A 261 -8.03 -1.32 -2.79
C GLY A 261 -9.36 -1.97 -2.40
N ILE A 262 -10.01 -2.62 -3.35
CA ILE A 262 -11.38 -3.13 -3.25
C ILE A 262 -11.31 -4.63 -3.56
N PRO A 263 -11.94 -5.51 -2.75
CA PRO A 263 -12.09 -6.91 -3.10
C PRO A 263 -12.71 -7.00 -4.50
N ARG A 264 -12.08 -7.76 -5.41
CA ARG A 264 -12.79 -8.13 -6.64
C ARG A 264 -14.08 -8.84 -6.22
N PRO A 265 -15.26 -8.46 -6.74
CA PRO A 265 -16.44 -9.30 -6.59
C PRO A 265 -16.03 -10.70 -7.03
N ASN A 266 -16.36 -11.73 -6.24
CA ASN A 266 -16.06 -13.11 -6.62
C ASN A 266 -16.49 -13.30 -8.08
N GLU A 267 -15.53 -13.52 -8.96
CA GLU A 267 -15.78 -14.20 -10.23
C GLU A 267 -16.15 -15.62 -9.84
N HIS A 268 -17.41 -15.83 -9.45
CA HIS A 268 -17.99 -17.16 -9.43
C HIS A 268 -18.13 -17.57 -10.90
N PRO A 269 -17.36 -18.57 -11.38
CA PRO A 269 -17.69 -19.18 -12.64
C PRO A 269 -18.95 -20.01 -12.41
N ASP A 270 -20.00 -19.65 -13.14
CA ASP A 270 -21.21 -20.44 -13.37
C ASP A 270 -22.04 -20.86 -12.14
N ALA A 271 -23.21 -20.23 -12.01
CA ALA A 271 -24.41 -20.91 -11.54
C ALA A 271 -25.55 -20.60 -12.52
N PRO A 272 -26.25 -21.63 -12.99
CA PRO A 272 -27.61 -21.86 -12.55
C PRO A 272 -27.67 -22.75 -11.31
#